data_AF-A0A0R3M1H2-F1
#
_entry.id   AF-A0A0R3M1H2-F1
#
_cell.length_a   1.000
_cell.length_b   1.000
_cell.length_c   1.000
_cell.angle_alpha   90.00
_cell.angle_beta   90.00
_cell.angle_gamma   90.00
#
_symmetry.space_group_name_H-M   'P 1'
#
loop_
_entity.id
_entity.type
_entity.pdbx_description
1 polymer ?
#
loop_
_entity_poly.entity_id
_entity_poly.type
_entity_poly.pdbx_seq_one_letter_code
_entity_poly.pdbx_strand_id
1 'polypeptide(L)'
;MPPSSTAQDALKFFADRVDKLTAGQLKIEALPGGAIVPPFEILDAAHKKVIDGAWGISYWWFGKNKAATLFANTPAGIAGMDPVDFIGWVYEGGGLDLWNEFYQKELKLNLVAFPSMPPSPQALGWFKRPIKDLSDFRGMKCRQTGIVAELYSKMGMAVVNMPGGEILPAAERGTIDCAEWVGGIEDQRLGLHTVWKYHYTPGMHESASVAEIAFNKDVWDSLPAQNKEAIKSAVSETFLRWWASYQRQNADAIAEFAEKHGVKLLTTPPEINQAFLKTWDEFAAAESAKNPFFKKVYDSQKAYAAKVVPAKRFMFPPYAFQADYYWPPKEGK
;
A
#
# COMPACT_ATOMS: atom_id res chain seq x y z
N MET A 1 6.39 -3.31 9.66
CA MET A 1 7.11 -3.88 8.51
C MET A 1 8.37 -4.61 8.99
N PRO A 2 9.02 -5.45 8.17
CA PRO A 2 10.32 -6.02 8.49
C PRO A 2 11.36 -4.93 8.81
N PRO A 3 12.37 -5.20 9.68
CA PRO A 3 13.38 -4.21 10.06
C PRO A 3 14.19 -3.63 8.89
N SER A 4 14.35 -4.39 7.80
CA SER A 4 15.08 -3.99 6.60
C SER A 4 14.27 -3.16 5.62
N SER A 5 12.95 -3.02 5.79
CA SER A 5 12.10 -2.31 4.83
C SER A 5 12.43 -0.81 4.73
N THR A 6 12.22 -0.22 3.56
CA THR A 6 12.32 1.24 3.41
C THR A 6 11.23 1.95 4.21
N ALA A 7 10.10 1.28 4.46
CA ALA A 7 9.06 1.78 5.35
C ALA A 7 9.58 1.95 6.80
N GLN A 8 10.41 1.04 7.30
CA GLN A 8 11.04 1.20 8.62
C GLN A 8 11.99 2.39 8.65
N ASP A 9 12.76 2.60 7.57
CA ASP A 9 13.65 3.76 7.45
C ASP A 9 12.85 5.08 7.46
N ALA A 10 11.71 5.09 6.79
CA ALA A 10 10.81 6.23 6.76
C ALA A 10 10.19 6.55 8.12
N LEU A 11 9.85 5.53 8.91
CA LEU A 11 9.34 5.71 10.27
C LEU A 11 10.41 6.27 11.22
N LYS A 12 11.66 5.84 11.07
CA LYS A 12 12.80 6.44 11.79
C LYS A 12 13.00 7.90 11.37
N PHE A 13 12.89 8.19 10.08
CA PHE A 13 12.93 9.55 9.57
C PHE A 13 11.80 10.40 10.15
N PHE A 14 10.56 9.92 10.13
CA PHE A 14 9.41 10.57 10.76
C PHE A 14 9.67 10.90 12.25
N ALA A 15 10.15 9.93 13.02
CA ALA A 15 10.49 10.12 14.43
C ALA A 15 11.56 11.21 14.64
N ASP A 16 12.64 11.21 13.84
CA ASP A 16 13.68 12.25 13.85
C ASP A 16 13.12 13.64 13.50
N ARG A 17 12.18 13.71 12.54
CA ARG A 17 11.52 14.98 12.19
C ARG A 17 10.66 15.51 13.33
N VAL A 18 9.92 14.65 14.03
CA VAL A 18 9.14 15.06 15.21
C VAL A 18 10.04 15.56 16.33
N ASP A 19 11.14 14.86 16.62
CA ASP A 19 12.12 15.27 17.64
C ASP A 19 12.67 16.68 17.33
N LYS A 20 13.08 16.91 16.07
CA LYS A 20 13.62 18.21 15.63
C LYS A 20 12.58 19.33 15.63
N LEU A 21 11.36 19.07 15.14
CA LEU A 21 10.28 20.07 15.08
C LEU A 21 9.75 20.45 16.46
N THR A 22 9.94 19.58 17.46
CA THR A 22 9.54 19.83 18.85
C THR A 22 10.73 20.19 19.75
N ALA A 23 11.92 20.39 19.19
CA ALA A 23 13.15 20.68 19.93
C ALA A 23 13.41 19.70 21.10
N GLY A 24 13.14 18.41 20.89
CA GLY A 24 13.33 17.38 21.91
C GLY A 24 12.16 17.13 22.86
N GLN A 25 11.08 17.91 22.77
CA GLN A 25 9.93 17.76 23.68
C GLN A 25 9.12 16.49 23.43
N LEU A 26 9.08 16.01 22.18
CA LEU A 26 8.41 14.78 21.81
C LEU A 26 9.39 13.85 21.09
N LYS A 27 9.55 12.65 21.64
CA LYS A 27 10.34 11.57 21.04
C LYS A 27 9.43 10.41 20.70
N ILE A 28 9.64 9.83 19.53
CA ILE A 28 8.93 8.64 19.06
C ILE A 28 9.97 7.55 18.84
N GLU A 29 9.72 6.36 19.39
CA GLU A 29 10.52 5.18 19.12
C GLU A 29 9.83 4.32 18.05
N ALA A 30 10.43 4.26 16.86
CA ALA A 30 9.90 3.48 15.74
C ALA A 30 10.43 2.03 15.80
N LEU A 31 9.58 1.11 16.27
CA LEU A 31 9.91 -0.31 16.39
C LEU A 31 9.48 -1.12 15.16
N PRO A 32 10.24 -2.15 14.75
CA PRO A 32 9.85 -3.01 13.63
C PRO A 32 8.69 -3.95 14.02
N GLY A 33 8.04 -4.53 12.99
CA GLY A 33 6.95 -5.48 13.20
C GLY A 33 7.42 -6.71 13.97
N GLY A 34 6.62 -7.17 14.94
CA GLY A 34 6.95 -8.31 15.80
C GLY A 34 7.80 -7.96 17.03
N ALA A 35 8.26 -6.72 17.19
CA ALA A 35 9.05 -6.32 18.37
C ALA A 35 8.24 -6.28 19.67
N ILE A 36 6.97 -5.84 19.60
CA ILE A 36 6.06 -5.76 20.76
C ILE A 36 4.87 -6.71 20.60
N VAL A 37 4.23 -6.67 19.42
CA VAL A 37 3.11 -7.56 19.06
C VAL A 37 3.26 -8.04 17.60
N PRO A 38 2.61 -9.14 17.22
CA PRO A 38 2.53 -9.56 15.83
C PRO A 38 2.03 -8.44 14.90
N PRO A 39 2.51 -8.35 13.64
CA PRO A 39 2.18 -7.23 12.75
C PRO A 39 0.68 -6.96 12.52
N PHE A 40 -0.15 -8.01 12.49
CA PHE A 40 -1.60 -7.85 12.29
C PHE A 40 -2.37 -7.51 13.58
N GLU A 41 -1.69 -7.41 14.73
CA GLU A 41 -2.28 -7.07 16.04
C GLU A 41 -2.01 -5.62 16.47
N ILE A 42 -1.18 -4.88 15.72
CA ILE A 42 -0.74 -3.52 16.09
C ILE A 42 -1.90 -2.53 16.26
N LEU A 43 -2.98 -2.66 15.49
CA LEU A 43 -4.14 -1.77 15.60
C LEU A 43 -4.86 -1.96 16.94
N ASP A 44 -5.04 -3.22 17.37
CA ASP A 44 -5.65 -3.55 18.65
C ASP A 44 -4.73 -3.18 19.82
N ALA A 45 -3.41 -3.33 19.65
CA ALA A 45 -2.42 -2.90 20.63
C ALA A 45 -2.43 -1.37 20.83
N ALA A 46 -2.50 -0.60 19.75
CA ALA A 46 -2.61 0.87 19.81
C ALA A 46 -3.94 1.30 20.44
N HIS A 47 -5.05 0.65 20.08
CA HIS A 47 -6.35 0.90 20.70
C HIS A 47 -6.31 0.71 22.23
N LYS A 48 -5.68 -0.37 22.70
CA LYS A 48 -5.53 -0.71 24.12
C LYS A 48 -4.40 0.06 24.83
N LYS A 49 -3.70 0.95 24.12
CA LYS A 49 -2.57 1.72 24.65
C LYS A 49 -1.40 0.83 25.14
N VAL A 50 -1.23 -0.35 24.54
CA VAL A 50 -0.01 -1.17 24.71
C VAL A 50 1.16 -0.52 23.97
N ILE A 51 0.86 0.13 22.84
CA ILE A 51 1.74 1.04 22.10
C ILE A 51 1.00 2.36 21.88
N ASP A 52 1.72 3.47 21.80
CA ASP A 52 1.11 4.81 21.65
C ASP A 52 0.57 5.09 20.24
N GLY A 53 1.11 4.38 19.25
CA GLY A 53 0.67 4.45 17.87
C GLY A 53 1.14 3.24 17.07
N ALA A 54 0.56 3.08 15.89
CA ALA A 54 0.81 2.01 14.95
C ALA A 54 0.97 2.58 13.54
N TRP A 55 1.86 1.97 12.75
CA TRP A 55 1.94 2.19 11.32
C TRP A 55 1.53 0.91 10.60
N GLY A 56 0.69 1.05 9.58
CA GLY A 56 0.24 -0.07 8.78
C GLY A 56 -0.43 0.41 7.50
N ILE A 57 -1.20 -0.48 6.88
CA ILE A 57 -2.04 -0.13 5.75
C ILE A 57 -3.45 -0.55 6.11
N SER A 58 -4.43 0.34 5.95
CA SER A 58 -5.78 0.13 6.47
C SER A 58 -6.47 -1.12 5.91
N TYR A 59 -6.12 -1.58 4.70
CA TYR A 59 -6.63 -2.85 4.18
C TYR A 59 -6.18 -4.09 4.98
N TRP A 60 -5.17 -4.01 5.86
CA TRP A 60 -4.83 -5.09 6.79
C TRP A 60 -5.99 -5.40 7.75
N TRP A 61 -6.82 -4.40 8.01
CA TRP A 61 -8.00 -4.50 8.88
C TRP A 61 -9.27 -4.91 8.11
N PHE A 62 -9.15 -5.31 6.84
CA PHE A 62 -10.27 -5.70 5.99
C PHE A 62 -11.17 -6.77 6.63
N GLY A 63 -10.58 -7.71 7.37
CA GLY A 63 -11.32 -8.74 8.10
C GLY A 63 -12.18 -8.20 9.25
N LYS A 64 -11.90 -7.00 9.77
CA LYS A 64 -12.73 -6.33 10.79
C LYS A 64 -13.89 -5.57 10.15
N ASN A 65 -13.62 -4.83 9.08
CA ASN A 65 -14.65 -4.15 8.29
C ASN A 65 -14.12 -3.89 6.87
N LYS A 66 -14.89 -4.25 5.86
CA LYS A 66 -14.50 -4.17 4.45
C LYS A 66 -14.26 -2.75 3.96
N ALA A 67 -14.84 -1.74 4.62
CA ALA A 67 -14.58 -0.34 4.32
C ALA A 67 -13.12 0.08 4.59
N ALA A 68 -12.36 -0.69 5.38
CA ALA A 68 -10.95 -0.40 5.66
C ALA A 68 -10.12 -0.21 4.39
N THR A 69 -10.42 -0.98 3.33
CA THR A 69 -9.67 -0.90 2.06
C THR A 69 -9.77 0.46 1.38
N LEU A 70 -10.91 1.14 1.51
CA LEU A 70 -11.15 2.43 0.89
C LEU A 70 -10.20 3.50 1.43
N PHE A 71 -9.73 3.35 2.66
CA PHE A 71 -8.76 4.25 3.28
C PHE A 71 -7.30 3.92 2.92
N ALA A 72 -7.05 2.85 2.17
CA ALA A 72 -5.71 2.54 1.66
C ALA A 72 -5.53 3.01 0.21
N ASN A 73 -6.53 3.65 -0.39
CA ASN A 73 -6.63 3.86 -1.84
C ASN A 73 -6.44 2.57 -2.67
N THR A 74 -6.90 1.45 -2.11
CA THR A 74 -6.73 0.13 -2.71
C THR A 74 -8.04 -0.65 -2.62
N PRO A 75 -8.36 -1.52 -3.57
CA PRO A 75 -7.55 -1.87 -4.73
C PRO A 75 -7.64 -0.85 -5.86
N ALA A 76 -6.63 -0.85 -6.74
CA ALA A 76 -6.61 -0.17 -8.04
C ALA A 76 -6.71 1.36 -8.07
N GLY A 77 -6.38 2.06 -6.97
CA GLY A 77 -6.47 3.52 -6.90
C GLY A 77 -7.90 3.96 -7.11
N ILE A 78 -8.69 4.02 -6.04
CA ILE A 78 -10.15 4.06 -6.07
C ILE A 78 -10.68 5.01 -7.15
N ALA A 79 -11.37 4.45 -8.15
CA ALA A 79 -11.91 5.19 -9.30
C ALA A 79 -10.88 5.97 -10.14
N GLY A 80 -9.65 5.46 -10.24
CA GLY A 80 -8.54 6.02 -11.01
C GLY A 80 -7.69 7.07 -10.27
N MET A 81 -7.90 7.27 -8.97
CA MET A 81 -7.10 8.20 -8.17
C MET A 81 -5.69 7.66 -7.93
N ASP A 82 -4.67 8.46 -8.25
CA ASP A 82 -3.31 8.19 -7.80
C ASP A 82 -3.11 8.59 -6.32
N PRO A 83 -1.93 8.35 -5.72
CA PRO A 83 -1.70 8.70 -4.32
C PRO A 83 -1.91 10.19 -3.99
N VAL A 84 -1.63 11.10 -4.94
CA VAL A 84 -1.81 12.55 -4.74
C VAL A 84 -3.29 12.92 -4.79
N ASP A 85 -4.04 12.34 -5.73
CA ASP A 85 -5.48 12.56 -5.82
C ASP A 85 -6.19 12.04 -4.56
N PHE A 86 -5.73 10.89 -4.03
CA PHE A 86 -6.26 10.33 -2.79
C PHE A 86 -5.98 11.20 -1.56
N ILE A 87 -4.74 11.68 -1.35
CA ILE A 87 -4.49 12.62 -0.23
C ILE A 87 -5.25 13.93 -0.42
N GLY A 88 -5.49 14.36 -1.67
CA GLY A 88 -6.39 15.47 -1.99
C GLY A 88 -7.81 15.20 -1.50
N TRP A 89 -8.36 14.00 -1.72
CA TRP A 89 -9.65 13.62 -1.13
C TRP A 89 -9.61 13.55 0.41
N VAL A 90 -8.52 13.03 0.98
CA VAL A 90 -8.37 12.95 2.45
C VAL A 90 -8.44 14.33 3.08
N TYR A 91 -7.66 15.29 2.60
CA TYR A 91 -7.58 16.62 3.23
C TYR A 91 -8.65 17.60 2.74
N GLU A 92 -9.03 17.56 1.45
CA GLU A 92 -9.91 18.55 0.84
C GLU A 92 -11.29 17.99 0.45
N GLY A 93 -11.44 16.66 0.46
CA GLY A 93 -12.68 15.96 0.12
C GLY A 93 -13.47 15.43 1.32
N GLY A 94 -13.05 15.78 2.54
CA GLY A 94 -13.64 15.27 3.79
C GLY A 94 -13.25 13.83 4.15
N GLY A 95 -12.26 13.26 3.46
CA GLY A 95 -11.84 11.88 3.69
C GLY A 95 -11.21 11.65 5.06
N LEU A 96 -10.51 12.63 5.65
CA LEU A 96 -9.90 12.51 6.98
C LEU A 96 -10.95 12.35 8.08
N ASP A 97 -12.07 13.06 7.98
CA ASP A 97 -13.19 12.92 8.92
C ASP A 97 -13.83 11.55 8.78
N LEU A 98 -14.04 11.07 7.55
CA LEU A 98 -14.54 9.71 7.28
C LEU A 98 -13.61 8.63 7.80
N TRP A 99 -12.29 8.84 7.71
CA TRP A 99 -11.28 7.89 8.20
C TRP A 99 -11.30 7.80 9.73
N ASN A 100 -11.41 8.93 10.41
CA ASN A 100 -11.54 8.93 11.87
C ASN A 100 -12.92 8.43 12.32
N GLU A 101 -13.99 8.69 11.56
CA GLU A 101 -15.32 8.09 11.76
C GLU A 101 -15.27 6.56 11.66
N PHE A 102 -14.54 6.04 10.67
CA PHE A 102 -14.33 4.60 10.50
C PHE A 102 -13.70 3.96 11.75
N TYR A 103 -12.58 4.51 12.23
CA TYR A 103 -11.95 3.95 13.42
C TYR A 103 -12.81 4.08 14.67
N GLN A 104 -13.35 5.27 14.93
CA GLN A 104 -13.99 5.57 16.21
C GLN A 104 -15.43 5.07 16.32
N LYS A 105 -16.19 5.07 15.22
CA LYS A 105 -17.61 4.71 15.23
C LYS A 105 -17.86 3.32 14.67
N GLU A 106 -17.28 3.02 13.50
CA GLU A 106 -17.53 1.73 12.83
C GLU A 106 -16.76 0.59 13.48
N LEU A 107 -15.46 0.78 13.74
CA LEU A 107 -14.63 -0.20 14.42
C LEU A 107 -14.64 -0.08 15.95
N LYS A 108 -15.14 1.04 16.49
CA LYS A 108 -15.16 1.35 17.93
C LYS A 108 -13.77 1.29 18.58
N LEU A 109 -12.75 1.71 17.84
CA LEU A 109 -11.37 1.77 18.29
C LEU A 109 -11.02 3.19 18.72
N ASN A 110 -10.27 3.28 19.82
CA ASN A 110 -9.80 4.54 20.39
C ASN A 110 -8.57 5.07 19.63
N LEU A 111 -8.76 5.39 18.35
CA LEU A 111 -7.69 5.75 17.43
C LEU A 111 -8.00 7.04 16.66
N VAL A 112 -6.94 7.77 16.31
CA VAL A 112 -6.93 8.82 15.29
C VAL A 112 -5.88 8.46 14.25
N ALA A 113 -6.22 8.58 12.97
CA ALA A 113 -5.34 8.18 11.88
C ALA A 113 -5.08 9.31 10.89
N PHE A 114 -3.90 9.24 10.27
CA PHE A 114 -3.45 10.16 9.24
C PHE A 114 -2.85 9.36 8.07
N PRO A 115 -3.03 9.84 6.81
CA PRO A 115 -2.38 9.22 5.67
C PRO A 115 -0.86 9.33 5.84
N SER A 116 -0.18 8.21 5.65
CA SER A 116 1.29 8.10 5.67
C SER A 116 1.81 7.78 4.27
N MET A 117 3.11 7.56 4.13
CA MET A 117 3.78 7.37 2.85
C MET A 117 3.11 6.30 1.96
N PRO A 118 3.12 6.48 0.63
CA PRO A 118 2.41 5.60 -0.28
C PRO A 118 3.29 4.43 -0.77
N PRO A 119 3.12 3.17 -0.30
CA PRO A 119 3.89 2.03 -0.80
C PRO A 119 3.41 1.60 -2.20
N SER A 120 3.48 2.50 -3.18
CA SER A 120 2.95 2.34 -4.53
C SER A 120 3.73 3.18 -5.55
N PRO A 121 3.62 2.86 -6.86
CA PRO A 121 2.92 1.71 -7.44
C PRO A 121 3.62 0.39 -7.14
N GLN A 122 2.85 -0.68 -6.97
CA GLN A 122 3.39 -2.02 -6.74
C GLN A 122 3.51 -2.86 -8.02
N ALA A 123 4.46 -3.79 -8.00
CA ALA A 123 4.58 -4.84 -9.00
C ALA A 123 3.44 -5.86 -8.84
N LEU A 124 3.02 -6.54 -9.92
CA LEU A 124 2.11 -7.68 -9.83
C LEU A 124 2.70 -8.78 -8.91
N GLY A 125 4.02 -8.92 -8.92
CA GLY A 125 4.77 -9.75 -7.99
C GLY A 125 5.76 -10.68 -8.68
N TRP A 126 6.19 -11.68 -7.92
CA TRP A 126 7.18 -12.69 -8.29
C TRP A 126 6.54 -14.05 -8.50
N PHE A 127 6.98 -14.75 -9.53
CA PHE A 127 6.36 -15.99 -9.99
C PHE A 127 7.41 -17.07 -10.27
N LYS A 128 7.09 -18.31 -9.86
CA LYS A 128 7.90 -19.50 -10.15
C LYS A 128 7.94 -19.88 -11.63
N ARG A 129 6.89 -19.55 -12.37
CA ARG A 129 6.74 -19.79 -13.81
C ARG A 129 6.12 -18.57 -14.50
N PRO A 130 6.33 -18.37 -15.81
CA PRO A 130 5.77 -17.21 -16.51
C PRO A 130 4.23 -17.23 -16.50
N ILE A 131 3.64 -16.04 -16.61
CA ILE A 131 2.21 -15.78 -16.68
C ILE A 131 1.94 -15.18 -18.06
N LYS A 132 1.14 -15.88 -18.86
CA LYS A 132 0.69 -15.38 -20.16
C LYS A 132 -0.69 -14.75 -20.04
N ASP A 133 -1.60 -15.38 -19.29
CA ASP A 133 -2.98 -14.96 -19.15
C ASP A 133 -3.55 -15.43 -17.79
N LEU A 134 -4.83 -15.11 -17.53
CA LEU A 134 -5.51 -15.47 -16.27
C LEU A 134 -5.55 -16.96 -15.97
N SER A 135 -5.49 -17.84 -16.99
CA SER A 135 -5.53 -19.28 -16.75
C SER A 135 -4.31 -19.77 -15.98
N ASP A 136 -3.18 -19.06 -16.08
CA ASP A 136 -1.95 -19.38 -15.35
C ASP A 136 -2.07 -19.17 -13.83
N PHE A 137 -3.04 -18.39 -13.35
CA PHE A 137 -3.28 -18.23 -11.91
C PHE A 137 -3.84 -19.51 -11.26
N ARG A 138 -4.48 -20.37 -12.04
CA ARG A 138 -5.11 -21.59 -11.51
C ARG A 138 -4.06 -22.53 -10.92
N GLY A 139 -4.31 -22.93 -9.67
CA GLY A 139 -3.44 -23.85 -8.94
C GLY A 139 -2.12 -23.23 -8.46
N MET A 140 -1.84 -21.97 -8.78
CA MET A 140 -0.66 -21.27 -8.27
C MET A 140 -0.92 -20.79 -6.85
N LYS A 141 -0.12 -21.29 -5.90
CA LYS A 141 -0.23 -20.88 -4.49
C LYS A 141 0.49 -19.56 -4.27
N CYS A 142 -0.25 -18.49 -4.10
CA CYS A 142 0.29 -17.15 -4.12
C CYS A 142 0.07 -16.44 -2.80
N ARG A 143 1.14 -15.83 -2.26
CA ARG A 143 0.98 -14.93 -1.13
C ARG A 143 0.32 -13.63 -1.59
N GLN A 144 -0.80 -13.30 -0.97
CA GLN A 144 -1.58 -12.08 -1.17
C GLN A 144 -2.15 -11.62 0.18
N THR A 145 -2.46 -10.33 0.35
CA THR A 145 -3.03 -9.81 1.62
C THR A 145 -4.30 -8.98 1.45
N GLY A 146 -5.07 -8.84 2.54
CA GLY A 146 -6.25 -7.97 2.59
C GLY A 146 -7.32 -8.29 1.55
N ILE A 147 -7.95 -7.24 1.00
CA ILE A 147 -8.94 -7.35 -0.08
C ILE A 147 -8.36 -8.03 -1.33
N VAL A 148 -7.07 -7.84 -1.58
CA VAL A 148 -6.41 -8.30 -2.80
C VAL A 148 -6.44 -9.83 -2.88
N ALA A 149 -6.27 -10.50 -1.72
CA ALA A 149 -6.41 -11.95 -1.62
C ALA A 149 -7.82 -12.42 -2.03
N GLU A 150 -8.88 -11.73 -1.59
CA GLU A 150 -10.26 -12.08 -1.96
C GLU A 150 -10.50 -11.88 -3.48
N LEU A 151 -9.99 -10.79 -4.06
CA LEU A 151 -10.17 -10.49 -5.48
C LEU A 151 -9.41 -11.47 -6.38
N TYR A 152 -8.14 -11.76 -6.09
CA TYR A 152 -7.40 -12.76 -6.88
C TYR A 152 -7.94 -14.17 -6.67
N SER A 153 -8.49 -14.50 -5.50
CA SER A 153 -9.18 -15.77 -5.28
C SER A 153 -10.41 -15.90 -6.20
N LYS A 154 -11.21 -14.84 -6.37
CA LYS A 154 -12.31 -14.80 -7.35
C LYS A 154 -11.83 -14.95 -8.79
N MET A 155 -10.61 -14.51 -9.08
CA MET A 155 -9.96 -14.67 -10.38
C MET A 155 -9.30 -16.06 -10.57
N GLY A 156 -9.39 -16.96 -9.58
CA GLY A 156 -8.94 -18.36 -9.67
C GLY A 156 -7.55 -18.64 -9.09
N MET A 157 -6.92 -17.66 -8.44
CA MET A 157 -5.63 -17.84 -7.76
C MET A 157 -5.82 -18.55 -6.40
N ALA A 158 -4.92 -19.48 -6.05
CA ALA A 158 -4.93 -20.09 -4.73
C ALA A 158 -4.15 -19.19 -3.75
N VAL A 159 -4.85 -18.35 -2.99
CA VAL A 159 -4.20 -17.34 -2.15
C VAL A 159 -3.84 -17.87 -0.76
N VAL A 160 -2.71 -17.39 -0.23
CA VAL A 160 -2.25 -17.64 1.15
C VAL A 160 -1.93 -16.30 1.79
N ASN A 161 -2.43 -16.06 3.00
CA ASN A 161 -2.15 -14.83 3.74
C ASN A 161 -1.03 -15.07 4.76
N MET A 162 0.03 -14.26 4.72
CA MET A 162 1.11 -14.27 5.73
C MET A 162 1.84 -12.91 5.80
N PRO A 163 2.46 -12.57 6.94
CA PRO A 163 3.31 -11.40 7.10
C PRO A 163 4.52 -11.39 6.15
N GLY A 164 5.03 -10.20 5.83
CA GLY A 164 6.15 -10.02 4.90
C GLY A 164 7.41 -10.82 5.26
N GLY A 165 7.75 -10.88 6.56
CA GLY A 165 8.91 -11.63 7.04
C GLY A 165 8.83 -13.15 6.86
N GLU A 166 7.66 -13.69 6.53
CA GLU A 166 7.44 -15.12 6.32
C GLU A 166 7.47 -15.53 4.84
N ILE A 167 7.44 -14.56 3.91
CA ILE A 167 7.34 -14.81 2.47
C ILE A 167 8.56 -15.57 1.95
N LEU A 168 9.77 -15.05 2.19
CA LEU A 168 11.00 -15.68 1.69
C LEU A 168 11.17 -17.10 2.26
N PRO A 169 11.05 -17.34 3.58
CA PRO A 169 11.09 -18.71 4.12
C PRO A 169 10.03 -19.65 3.53
N ALA A 170 8.82 -19.16 3.26
CA ALA A 170 7.76 -19.95 2.62
C ALA A 170 8.09 -20.29 1.16
N ALA A 171 8.71 -19.36 0.43
CA ALA A 171 9.17 -19.58 -0.94
C ALA A 171 10.33 -20.58 -1.00
N GLU A 172 11.32 -20.47 -0.10
CA GLU A 172 12.45 -21.41 0.00
C GLU A 172 11.99 -22.85 0.32
N ARG A 173 10.96 -23.01 1.15
CA ARG A 173 10.34 -24.30 1.43
C ARG A 173 9.42 -24.81 0.32
N GLY A 174 9.15 -24.00 -0.71
CA GLY A 174 8.24 -24.33 -1.81
C GLY A 174 6.78 -24.44 -1.40
N THR A 175 6.36 -23.82 -0.28
CA THR A 175 4.96 -23.84 0.16
C THR A 175 4.09 -22.85 -0.62
N ILE A 176 4.71 -21.86 -1.25
CA ILE A 176 4.10 -20.91 -2.18
C ILE A 176 4.89 -20.90 -3.51
N ASP A 177 4.20 -20.62 -4.60
CA ASP A 177 4.73 -20.52 -5.97
C ASP A 177 4.83 -19.08 -6.47
N CYS A 178 4.21 -18.14 -5.76
CA CYS A 178 4.26 -16.73 -6.09
C CYS A 178 4.04 -15.85 -4.85
N ALA A 179 4.45 -14.59 -4.92
CA ALA A 179 4.14 -13.59 -3.93
C ALA A 179 4.16 -12.20 -4.53
N GLU A 180 3.26 -11.34 -4.07
CA GLU A 180 3.49 -9.90 -4.04
C GLU A 180 4.06 -9.49 -2.67
N TRP A 181 4.76 -8.37 -2.67
CA TRP A 181 5.10 -7.65 -1.44
C TRP A 181 4.96 -6.14 -1.65
N VAL A 182 5.82 -5.55 -2.51
CA VAL A 182 5.66 -4.18 -3.00
C VAL A 182 6.24 -4.05 -4.41
N GLY A 183 7.50 -4.40 -4.60
CA GLY A 183 8.25 -4.17 -5.83
C GLY A 183 9.64 -3.60 -5.57
N GLY A 184 10.48 -3.59 -6.61
CA GLY A 184 11.78 -2.90 -6.62
C GLY A 184 12.61 -3.09 -5.34
N ILE A 185 12.91 -2.00 -4.65
CA ILE A 185 13.81 -2.02 -3.48
C ILE A 185 13.27 -2.85 -2.30
N GLU A 186 11.95 -2.83 -2.05
CA GLU A 186 11.37 -3.61 -0.95
C GLU A 186 11.53 -5.11 -1.21
N ASP A 187 11.25 -5.54 -2.43
CA ASP A 187 11.38 -6.95 -2.84
C ASP A 187 12.86 -7.38 -2.91
N GLN A 188 13.76 -6.46 -3.27
CA GLN A 188 15.20 -6.69 -3.25
C GLN A 188 15.68 -6.93 -1.82
N ARG A 189 15.29 -6.06 -0.88
CA ARG A 189 15.66 -6.17 0.54
C ARG A 189 15.00 -7.37 1.22
N LEU A 190 13.84 -7.81 0.73
CA LEU A 190 13.19 -9.04 1.19
C LEU A 190 13.86 -10.29 0.60
N GLY A 191 14.55 -10.17 -0.53
CA GLY A 191 15.31 -11.25 -1.15
C GLY A 191 14.53 -12.09 -2.18
N LEU A 192 13.38 -11.63 -2.68
CA LEU A 192 12.53 -12.45 -3.56
C LEU A 192 13.21 -12.87 -4.88
N HIS A 193 14.18 -12.09 -5.34
CA HIS A 193 15.01 -12.38 -6.51
C HIS A 193 15.91 -13.62 -6.35
N THR A 194 16.12 -14.13 -5.13
CA THR A 194 16.92 -15.34 -4.89
C THR A 194 16.12 -16.62 -5.16
N VAL A 195 14.79 -16.56 -5.04
CA VAL A 195 13.87 -17.70 -5.18
C VAL A 195 13.11 -17.74 -6.51
N TRP A 196 12.79 -16.57 -7.09
CA TRP A 196 12.03 -16.47 -8.32
C TRP A 196 12.68 -15.53 -9.34
N LYS A 197 12.48 -15.82 -10.62
CA LYS A 197 13.09 -15.08 -11.74
C LYS A 197 12.09 -14.41 -12.68
N TYR A 198 10.80 -14.60 -12.48
CA TYR A 198 9.77 -13.91 -13.26
C TYR A 198 9.12 -12.84 -12.38
N HIS A 199 9.32 -11.57 -12.74
CA HIS A 199 8.80 -10.43 -12.02
C HIS A 199 7.89 -9.62 -12.94
N TYR A 200 6.62 -9.46 -12.60
CA TYR A 200 5.63 -8.78 -13.44
C TYR A 200 5.25 -7.42 -12.87
N THR A 201 5.13 -6.41 -13.73
CA THR A 201 4.73 -5.04 -13.35
C THR A 201 3.99 -4.35 -14.51
N PRO A 202 3.07 -3.39 -14.27
CA PRO A 202 2.52 -2.99 -12.97
C PRO A 202 1.41 -3.93 -12.49
N GLY A 203 1.22 -3.99 -11.17
CA GLY A 203 0.06 -4.65 -10.56
C GLY A 203 -1.05 -3.63 -10.29
N MET A 204 -2.26 -3.88 -10.80
CA MET A 204 -3.41 -3.00 -10.46
C MET A 204 -3.92 -3.19 -9.03
N HIS A 205 -3.56 -4.26 -8.34
CA HIS A 205 -4.03 -4.48 -6.98
C HIS A 205 -3.57 -3.41 -5.99
N GLU A 206 -2.37 -2.85 -6.16
CA GLU A 206 -1.81 -1.80 -5.29
C GLU A 206 -1.11 -0.70 -6.11
N SER A 207 -1.77 -0.23 -7.18
CA SER A 207 -1.23 0.80 -8.08
C SER A 207 -1.05 2.18 -7.43
N ALA A 208 -1.80 2.45 -6.35
CA ALA A 208 -1.84 3.77 -5.72
C ALA A 208 -2.03 3.70 -4.19
N SER A 209 -1.67 2.57 -3.57
CA SER A 209 -1.84 2.35 -2.13
C SER A 209 -1.19 3.44 -1.28
N VAL A 210 -1.88 3.81 -0.19
CA VAL A 210 -1.45 4.79 0.81
C VAL A 210 -1.49 4.14 2.19
N ALA A 211 -0.38 4.21 2.93
CA ALA A 211 -0.30 3.68 4.28
C ALA A 211 -0.93 4.66 5.29
N GLU A 212 -0.94 4.28 6.56
CA GLU A 212 -1.42 5.13 7.64
C GLU A 212 -0.48 5.11 8.84
N ILE A 213 -0.56 6.19 9.61
CA ILE A 213 -0.10 6.22 10.98
C ILE A 213 -1.31 6.52 11.87
N ALA A 214 -1.56 5.65 12.83
CA ALA A 214 -2.62 5.77 13.80
C ALA A 214 -2.05 5.96 15.21
N PHE A 215 -2.66 6.82 16.00
CA PHE A 215 -2.29 7.03 17.41
C PHE A 215 -3.46 6.64 18.29
N ASN A 216 -3.16 6.13 19.49
CA ASN A 216 -4.14 6.05 20.55
C ASN A 216 -4.73 7.46 20.78
N LYS A 217 -6.06 7.56 20.81
CA LYS A 217 -6.72 8.87 20.86
C LYS A 217 -6.42 9.61 22.16
N ASP A 218 -6.33 8.92 23.29
CA ASP A 218 -6.06 9.56 24.59
C ASP A 218 -4.63 10.13 24.61
N VAL A 219 -3.68 9.40 24.02
CA VAL A 219 -2.30 9.88 23.82
C VAL A 219 -2.31 11.12 22.94
N TRP A 220 -2.94 11.02 21.76
CA TRP A 220 -3.04 12.13 20.84
C TRP A 220 -3.65 13.36 21.50
N ASP A 221 -4.80 13.22 22.15
CA ASP A 221 -5.52 14.32 22.78
C ASP A 221 -4.69 15.02 23.86
N SER A 222 -3.88 14.27 24.61
CA SER A 222 -2.99 14.80 25.65
C SER A 222 -1.81 15.63 25.11
N LEU A 223 -1.47 15.50 23.81
CA LEU A 223 -0.37 16.26 23.23
C LEU A 223 -0.70 17.76 23.15
N PRO A 224 0.29 18.64 23.43
CA PRO A 224 0.17 20.06 23.13
C PRO A 224 -0.15 20.30 21.65
N ALA A 225 -0.88 21.38 21.36
CA ALA A 225 -1.26 21.73 19.98
C ALA A 225 -0.04 21.81 19.04
N GLN A 226 1.06 22.39 19.51
CA GLN A 226 2.30 22.47 18.73
C GLN A 226 2.86 21.09 18.36
N ASN A 227 2.80 20.11 19.27
CA ASN A 227 3.28 18.76 18.99
C ASN A 227 2.37 18.03 17.99
N LYS A 228 1.06 18.26 18.05
CA LYS A 228 0.11 17.75 17.05
C LYS A 228 0.44 18.29 15.65
N GLU A 229 0.71 19.59 15.53
CA GLU A 229 1.11 20.20 14.25
C GLU A 229 2.49 19.73 13.77
N ALA A 230 3.44 19.53 14.68
CA ALA A 230 4.74 18.94 14.36
C ALA A 230 4.60 17.52 13.79
N ILE A 231 3.74 16.68 14.40
CA ILE A 231 3.45 15.34 13.88
C ILE A 231 2.83 15.42 12.49
N LYS A 232 1.77 16.20 12.28
CA LYS A 232 1.12 16.35 10.97
C LYS A 232 2.10 16.81 9.89
N SER A 233 2.96 17.78 10.22
CA SER A 233 3.99 18.29 9.30
C SER A 233 5.03 17.22 8.97
N ALA A 234 5.51 16.49 9.99
CA ALA A 234 6.48 15.41 9.81
C ALA A 234 5.93 14.25 8.98
N VAL A 235 4.64 13.89 9.16
CA VAL A 235 3.99 12.85 8.34
C VAL A 235 3.93 13.28 6.87
N SER A 236 3.51 14.51 6.57
CA SER A 236 3.47 15.05 5.20
C SER A 236 4.86 15.15 4.56
N GLU A 237 5.88 15.59 5.31
CA GLU A 237 7.27 15.59 4.81
C GLU A 237 7.75 14.17 4.51
N THR A 238 7.46 13.22 5.40
CA THR A 238 7.83 11.81 5.24
C THR A 238 7.15 11.21 4.03
N PHE A 239 5.86 11.50 3.80
CA PHE A 239 5.12 11.06 2.62
C PHE A 239 5.86 11.41 1.33
N LEU A 240 6.16 12.70 1.15
CA LEU A 240 6.77 13.20 -0.09
C LEU A 240 8.21 12.68 -0.25
N ARG A 241 9.03 12.76 0.80
CA ARG A 241 10.44 12.39 0.74
C ARG A 241 10.63 10.90 0.56
N TRP A 242 9.82 10.08 1.23
CA TRP A 242 9.83 8.64 1.01
C TRP A 242 9.49 8.35 -0.45
N TRP A 243 8.38 8.89 -0.97
CA TRP A 243 7.95 8.60 -2.34
C TRP A 243 8.99 8.99 -3.38
N ALA A 244 9.59 10.19 -3.26
CA ALA A 244 10.66 10.62 -4.15
C ALA A 244 11.90 9.70 -4.08
N SER A 245 12.32 9.32 -2.87
CA SER A 245 13.46 8.42 -2.69
C SER A 245 13.17 7.00 -3.17
N TYR A 246 11.91 6.56 -3.07
CA TYR A 246 11.46 5.24 -3.46
C TYR A 246 11.57 5.04 -4.96
N GLN A 247 11.24 6.06 -5.76
CA GLN A 247 11.41 6.01 -7.22
C GLN A 247 12.86 5.76 -7.64
N ARG A 248 13.82 6.46 -7.01
CA ARG A 248 15.24 6.24 -7.30
C ARG A 248 15.70 4.85 -6.87
N GLN A 249 15.36 4.44 -5.66
CA GLN A 249 15.75 3.13 -5.14
C GLN A 249 15.15 1.99 -5.97
N ASN A 250 13.92 2.14 -6.46
CA ASN A 250 13.31 1.18 -7.39
C ASN A 250 14.06 1.10 -8.72
N ALA A 251 14.47 2.23 -9.29
CA ALA A 251 15.26 2.22 -10.52
C ALA A 251 16.59 1.45 -10.34
N ASP A 252 17.29 1.71 -9.22
CA ASP A 252 18.53 1.01 -8.89
C ASP A 252 18.30 -0.50 -8.66
N ALA A 253 17.23 -0.88 -7.95
CA ALA A 253 16.86 -2.27 -7.69
C ALA A 253 16.47 -3.03 -8.97
N ILE A 254 15.68 -2.40 -9.85
CA ILE A 254 15.25 -2.97 -11.13
C ILE A 254 16.47 -3.21 -12.04
N ALA A 255 17.39 -2.24 -12.11
CA ALA A 255 18.64 -2.42 -12.85
C ALA A 255 19.43 -3.62 -12.29
N GLU A 256 19.56 -3.71 -10.97
CA GLU A 256 20.27 -4.82 -10.34
C GLU A 256 19.61 -6.19 -10.60
N PHE A 257 18.28 -6.26 -10.53
CA PHE A 257 17.53 -7.48 -10.85
C PHE A 257 17.87 -8.01 -12.24
N ALA A 258 17.89 -7.14 -13.24
CA ALA A 258 18.19 -7.51 -14.61
C ALA A 258 19.67 -7.83 -14.82
N GLU A 259 20.57 -6.99 -14.32
CA GLU A 259 22.00 -7.03 -14.66
C GLU A 259 22.78 -8.06 -13.84
N LYS A 260 22.42 -8.25 -12.56
CA LYS A 260 23.19 -9.10 -11.64
C LYS A 260 22.47 -10.41 -11.29
N HIS A 261 21.13 -10.39 -11.25
CA HIS A 261 20.35 -11.50 -10.70
C HIS A 261 19.60 -12.33 -11.75
N GLY A 262 19.72 -11.97 -13.04
CA GLY A 262 19.10 -12.70 -14.15
C GLY A 262 17.57 -12.75 -14.06
N VAL A 263 16.96 -11.74 -13.44
CA VAL A 263 15.50 -11.63 -13.33
C VAL A 263 14.93 -11.17 -14.67
N LYS A 264 13.86 -11.82 -15.11
CA LYS A 264 13.04 -11.42 -16.24
C LYS A 264 11.98 -10.44 -15.73
N LEU A 265 12.22 -9.15 -16.00
CA LEU A 265 11.28 -8.08 -15.75
C LEU A 265 10.27 -8.05 -16.89
N LEU A 266 9.01 -8.35 -16.61
CA LEU A 266 7.97 -8.56 -17.60
C LEU A 266 6.81 -7.61 -17.38
N THR A 267 6.16 -7.22 -18.47
CA THR A 267 4.92 -6.44 -18.39
C THR A 267 3.77 -7.36 -18.02
N THR A 268 2.95 -6.93 -17.06
CA THR A 268 1.70 -7.63 -16.72
C THR A 268 0.77 -7.64 -17.92
N PRO A 269 0.28 -8.82 -18.37
CA PRO A 269 -0.71 -8.91 -19.43
C PRO A 269 -1.92 -8.00 -19.15
N PRO A 270 -2.28 -7.08 -20.07
CA PRO A 270 -3.33 -6.09 -19.82
C PRO A 270 -4.68 -6.68 -19.39
N GLU A 271 -5.03 -7.85 -19.90
CA GLU A 271 -6.26 -8.57 -19.57
C GLU A 271 -6.35 -8.96 -18.09
N ILE A 272 -5.22 -9.21 -17.43
CA ILE A 272 -5.19 -9.52 -16.00
C ILE A 272 -5.59 -8.27 -15.20
N ASN A 273 -5.00 -7.12 -15.56
CA ASN A 273 -5.29 -5.84 -14.93
C ASN A 273 -6.74 -5.40 -15.20
N GLN A 274 -7.27 -5.62 -16.41
CA GLN A 274 -8.68 -5.35 -16.73
C GLN A 274 -9.64 -6.25 -15.96
N ALA A 275 -9.35 -7.55 -15.87
CA ALA A 275 -10.17 -8.47 -15.10
C ALA A 275 -10.15 -8.15 -13.60
N PHE A 276 -9.03 -7.69 -13.08
CA PHE A 276 -8.92 -7.23 -11.69
C PHE A 276 -9.82 -6.01 -11.43
N LEU A 277 -9.78 -5.00 -12.30
CA LEU A 277 -10.66 -3.82 -12.20
C LEU A 277 -12.14 -4.21 -12.23
N LYS A 278 -12.53 -5.10 -13.14
CA LYS A 278 -13.90 -5.60 -13.22
C LYS A 278 -14.32 -6.35 -11.94
N THR A 279 -13.43 -7.18 -11.40
CA THR A 279 -13.69 -7.94 -10.17
C THR A 279 -13.84 -6.99 -8.97
N TRP A 280 -13.06 -5.92 -8.92
CA TRP A 280 -13.22 -4.86 -7.92
C TRP A 280 -14.57 -4.14 -8.06
N ASP A 281 -14.97 -3.73 -9.26
CA ASP A 281 -16.24 -3.05 -9.48
C ASP A 281 -17.44 -3.91 -9.05
N GLU A 282 -17.41 -5.21 -9.38
CA GLU A 282 -18.42 -6.18 -8.95
C GLU A 282 -18.45 -6.32 -7.42
N PHE A 283 -17.28 -6.40 -6.77
CA PHE A 283 -17.18 -6.45 -5.31
C PHE A 283 -17.73 -5.16 -4.68
N ALA A 284 -17.29 -3.99 -5.14
CA ALA A 284 -17.65 -2.69 -4.58
C ALA A 284 -19.14 -2.41 -4.73
N ALA A 285 -19.75 -2.80 -5.86
CA ALA A 285 -21.19 -2.72 -6.06
C ALA A 285 -21.96 -3.61 -5.08
N ALA A 286 -21.54 -4.88 -4.94
CA ALA A 286 -22.17 -5.82 -4.02
C ALA A 286 -22.00 -5.41 -2.54
N GLU A 287 -20.85 -4.86 -2.17
CA GLU A 287 -20.58 -4.38 -0.82
C GLU A 287 -21.34 -3.08 -0.51
N SER A 288 -21.38 -2.13 -1.44
CA SER A 288 -22.16 -0.89 -1.30
C SER A 288 -23.66 -1.16 -1.12
N ALA A 289 -24.20 -2.24 -1.67
CA ALA A 289 -25.60 -2.61 -1.53
C ALA A 289 -25.98 -3.06 -0.10
N LYS A 290 -25.01 -3.50 0.71
CA LYS A 290 -25.25 -4.09 2.05
C LYS A 290 -24.51 -3.41 3.19
N ASN A 291 -23.51 -2.59 2.90
CA ASN A 291 -22.71 -1.88 3.90
C ASN A 291 -22.87 -0.37 3.68
N PRO A 292 -23.76 0.30 4.46
CA PRO A 292 -24.04 1.73 4.29
C PRO A 292 -22.81 2.61 4.48
N PHE A 293 -21.91 2.26 5.40
CA PHE A 293 -20.69 3.02 5.63
C PHE A 293 -19.71 2.88 4.45
N PHE A 294 -19.50 1.66 3.95
CA PHE A 294 -18.73 1.43 2.72
C PHE A 294 -19.28 2.28 1.57
N LYS A 295 -20.61 2.22 1.35
CA LYS A 295 -21.26 3.01 0.31
C LYS A 295 -21.02 4.51 0.48
N LYS A 296 -21.19 5.04 1.70
CA LYS A 296 -20.97 6.45 2.02
C LYS A 296 -19.55 6.91 1.64
N VAL A 297 -18.53 6.14 2.03
CA VAL A 297 -17.13 6.47 1.74
C VAL A 297 -16.83 6.32 0.24
N TYR A 298 -17.26 5.22 -0.37
CA TYR A 298 -17.00 4.94 -1.78
C TYR A 298 -17.68 5.95 -2.71
N ASP A 299 -18.93 6.35 -2.43
CA ASP A 299 -19.62 7.38 -3.19
C ASP A 299 -18.92 8.75 -3.05
N SER A 300 -18.43 9.10 -1.85
CA SER A 300 -17.63 10.32 -1.62
C SER A 300 -16.36 10.33 -2.47
N GLN A 301 -15.61 9.22 -2.44
CA GLN A 301 -14.38 9.06 -3.23
C GLN A 301 -14.66 9.12 -4.74
N LYS A 302 -15.71 8.45 -5.23
CA LYS A 302 -16.11 8.52 -6.63
C LYS A 302 -16.51 9.91 -7.06
N ALA A 303 -17.23 10.65 -6.23
CA ALA A 303 -17.62 12.03 -6.52
C ALA A 303 -16.40 12.97 -6.62
N TYR A 304 -15.39 12.76 -5.77
CA TYR A 304 -14.11 13.48 -5.85
C TYR A 304 -13.33 13.08 -7.11
N ALA A 305 -13.15 11.78 -7.34
CA ALA A 305 -12.44 11.22 -8.49
C ALA A 305 -13.04 11.68 -9.82
N ALA A 306 -14.38 11.75 -9.93
CA ALA A 306 -15.08 12.21 -11.12
C ALA A 306 -14.75 13.66 -11.51
N LYS A 307 -14.24 14.47 -10.57
CA LYS A 307 -13.75 15.84 -10.86
C LYS A 307 -12.27 15.84 -11.20
N VAL A 308 -11.44 15.20 -10.36
CA VAL A 308 -9.98 15.34 -10.45
C VAL A 308 -9.35 14.47 -11.53
N VAL A 309 -9.82 13.22 -11.70
CA VAL A 309 -9.20 12.25 -12.62
C VAL A 309 -9.36 12.68 -14.08
N PRO A 310 -10.55 13.11 -14.57
CA PRO A 310 -10.68 13.61 -15.95
C PRO A 310 -9.86 14.88 -16.20
N ALA A 311 -9.85 15.82 -15.24
CA ALA A 311 -9.07 17.05 -15.36
C ALA A 311 -7.57 16.76 -15.46
N LYS A 312 -7.06 15.86 -14.62
CA LYS A 312 -5.67 15.41 -14.65
C LYS A 312 -5.32 14.71 -15.95
N ARG A 313 -6.18 13.79 -16.43
CA ARG A 313 -6.00 13.13 -17.74
C ARG A 313 -5.94 14.12 -18.90
N PHE A 314 -6.66 15.24 -18.82
CA PHE A 314 -6.62 16.29 -19.84
C PHE A 314 -5.38 17.18 -19.73
N MET A 315 -5.01 17.59 -18.51
CA MET A 315 -3.92 18.53 -18.28
C MET A 315 -2.52 17.90 -18.33
N PHE A 316 -2.40 16.63 -17.95
CA PHE A 316 -1.11 15.95 -17.84
C PHE A 316 -0.86 15.13 -19.11
N PRO A 317 0.25 15.36 -19.82
CA PRO A 317 0.59 14.50 -20.95
C PRO A 317 0.82 13.06 -20.43
N PRO A 318 0.47 12.03 -21.21
CA PRO A 318 0.80 10.64 -20.85
C PRO A 318 2.30 10.53 -20.60
N TYR A 319 2.70 9.93 -19.47
CA TYR A 319 4.12 9.78 -19.11
C TYR A 319 4.94 9.14 -20.24
N ALA A 320 4.38 8.09 -20.87
CA ALA A 320 5.00 7.38 -21.98
C ALA A 320 5.36 8.30 -23.16
N PHE A 321 4.60 9.37 -23.40
CA PHE A 321 4.85 10.25 -24.54
C PHE A 321 6.25 10.87 -24.52
N GLN A 322 6.66 11.41 -23.35
CA GLN A 322 8.00 11.99 -23.20
C GLN A 322 9.03 10.89 -22.90
N ALA A 323 8.65 9.88 -22.12
CA ALA A 323 9.56 8.79 -21.77
C ALA A 323 10.05 8.04 -23.02
N ASP A 324 9.16 7.68 -23.95
CA ASP A 324 9.52 6.94 -25.17
C ASP A 324 10.40 7.78 -26.11
N TYR A 325 10.25 9.11 -26.10
CA TYR A 325 11.09 10.02 -26.89
C TYR A 325 12.53 10.09 -26.36
N TYR A 326 12.71 10.26 -25.04
CA TYR A 326 14.04 10.39 -24.43
C TYR A 326 14.71 9.05 -24.11
N TRP A 327 13.90 8.03 -23.84
CA TRP A 327 14.30 6.71 -23.35
C TRP A 327 13.53 5.60 -24.08
N PRO A 328 13.71 5.46 -25.40
CA PRO A 328 12.96 4.50 -26.19
C PRO A 328 13.17 3.07 -25.66
N PRO A 329 12.13 2.22 -25.65
CA PRO A 329 12.26 0.82 -25.28
C PRO A 329 13.35 0.14 -26.11
N LYS A 330 14.21 -0.64 -25.46
CA LYS A 330 15.22 -1.44 -26.17
C LYS A 330 14.50 -2.60 -26.85
N GLU A 331 14.60 -2.71 -28.18
CA GLU A 331 14.01 -3.83 -28.93
C GLU A 331 14.49 -5.19 -28.37
N GLY A 332 13.53 -6.09 -28.11
CA GLY A 332 13.83 -7.49 -27.76
C GLY A 332 14.19 -7.81 -26.31
N LYS A 333 13.85 -6.94 -25.33
CA LYS A 333 13.96 -7.25 -23.89
C LYS A 333 12.64 -7.23 -23.17
#